data_AF-A0A3D5Z354-F1
#
_entry.id   AF-A0A3D5Z354-F1
#
_cell.length_a   1.000
_cell.length_b   1.000
_cell.length_c   1.000
_cell.angle_alpha   90.00
_cell.angle_beta   90.00
_cell.angle_gamma   90.00
#
_symmetry.space_group_name_H-M   'P 1'
#
loop_
_entity.id
_entity.type
_entity.pdbx_description
1 polymer ?
#
loop_
_entity_poly.entity_id
_entity_poly.type
_entity_poly.pdbx_seq_one_letter_code
_entity_poly.pdbx_strand_id
1 'polypeptide(L)'
;MAAMIENWNVENPQFWESTGKKIAWKTLTITTLTLIFSFATWFMMSVIVVKLPGIGFKFTTSQLFWLAAMPGLAGGTLRIIHTFLLPIYGTRNIVTFATILKLIPVIGIGLAIMDPATPFWVFMV
;
A
#
# COMPACT_ATOMS: atom_id res chain seq x y z
N MET A 1 12.36 18.62 -7.17
CA MET A 1 13.36 18.05 -8.07
C MET A 1 14.17 17.02 -7.28
N ALA A 2 14.00 15.73 -7.55
CA ALA A 2 14.74 14.68 -6.83
C ALA A 2 16.18 14.72 -7.33
N ALA A 3 17.15 14.99 -6.45
CA ALA A 3 18.56 14.95 -6.79
C ALA A 3 18.90 13.52 -7.28
N MET A 4 19.14 13.41 -8.58
CA MET A 4 19.60 12.17 -9.19
C MET A 4 21.04 11.95 -8.71
N ILE A 5 21.33 10.78 -8.14
CA ILE A 5 22.71 10.46 -7.74
C ILE A 5 23.43 10.07 -9.04
N GLU A 6 24.13 11.02 -9.64
CA GLU A 6 24.81 10.82 -10.94
C GLU A 6 25.96 9.80 -10.86
N ASN A 7 26.57 9.62 -9.68
CA ASN A 7 27.66 8.67 -9.43
C ASN A 7 27.31 7.70 -8.29
N TRP A 8 26.50 6.68 -8.58
CA TRP A 8 26.19 5.60 -7.64
C TRP A 8 27.07 4.35 -7.92
N ASN A 9 28.30 4.34 -7.39
CA ASN A 9 29.22 3.21 -7.53
C ASN A 9 29.36 2.43 -6.22
N VAL A 10 28.39 1.57 -5.93
CA VAL A 10 28.34 0.74 -4.71
C VAL A 10 29.45 -0.31 -4.62
N GLU A 11 30.05 -0.69 -5.74
CA GLU A 11 31.15 -1.66 -5.80
C GLU A 11 32.49 -1.06 -5.33
N ASN A 12 32.59 0.27 -5.28
CA ASN A 12 33.78 0.95 -4.75
C ASN A 12 33.73 1.02 -3.21
N PRO A 13 34.66 0.35 -2.49
CA PRO A 13 34.63 0.29 -1.02
C PRO A 13 34.72 1.67 -0.34
N GLN A 14 35.51 2.60 -0.90
CA GLN A 14 35.67 3.95 -0.38
C GLN A 14 34.38 4.78 -0.53
N PHE A 15 33.65 4.63 -1.65
CA PHE A 15 32.35 5.26 -1.82
C PHE A 15 31.29 4.66 -0.89
N TRP A 16 31.30 3.34 -0.71
CA TRP A 16 30.34 2.64 0.15
C TRP A 16 30.46 3.06 1.61
N GLU A 17 31.66 3.04 2.18
CA GLU A 17 31.85 3.39 3.60
C GLU A 17 31.68 4.89 3.86
N SER A 18 32.01 5.77 2.92
CA SER A 18 31.83 7.22 3.09
C SER A 18 30.37 7.68 2.93
N THR A 19 29.67 7.20 1.89
CA THR A 19 28.41 7.80 1.44
C THR A 19 27.32 6.77 1.15
N GLY A 20 27.65 5.70 0.42
CA GLY A 20 26.69 4.72 -0.09
C GLY A 20 25.89 4.02 1.02
N LYS A 21 26.58 3.54 2.06
CA LYS A 21 25.99 2.78 3.17
C LYS A 21 24.91 3.56 3.92
N LYS A 22 25.16 4.83 4.23
CA LYS A 22 24.21 5.67 4.98
C LYS A 22 22.93 5.94 4.17
N ILE A 23 23.07 6.18 2.86
CA ILE A 23 21.92 6.41 1.96
C ILE A 23 21.15 5.11 1.74
N ALA A 24 21.83 3.99 1.56
CA ALA A 24 21.22 2.67 1.39
C ALA A 24 20.40 2.27 2.61
N TRP A 25 20.96 2.39 3.81
CA TRP A 25 20.23 2.11 5.07
C TRP A 25 19.02 3.01 5.26
N LYS A 26 19.15 4.32 5.01
CA LYS A 26 18.01 5.24 5.10
C LYS A 26 16.90 4.84 4.12
N THR A 27 17.27 4.51 2.88
CA THR A 27 16.31 4.08 1.86
C THR A 27 15.64 2.76 2.27
N LEU A 28 16.43 1.78 2.72
CA LEU A 28 15.95 0.49 3.17
C LEU A 28 14.97 0.61 4.34
N THR A 29 15.30 1.40 5.36
CA THR A 29 14.41 1.59 6.51
C THR A 29 13.08 2.21 6.08
N ILE A 30 13.12 3.25 5.24
CA ILE A 30 11.90 3.92 4.76
C ILE A 30 11.05 2.98 3.90
N THR A 31 11.66 2.25 2.96
CA THR A 31 10.93 1.32 2.10
C THR A 31 10.38 0.14 2.88
N THR A 32 11.10 -0.36 3.89
CA THR A 32 10.65 -1.45 4.77
C THR A 32 9.43 -1.03 5.59
N LEU A 33 9.48 0.14 6.26
CA LEU A 33 8.34 0.67 7.00
C LEU A 33 7.13 0.88 6.10
N THR A 34 7.36 1.43 4.90
CA THR A 34 6.30 1.63 3.90
C THR A 34 5.69 0.29 3.45
N LEU A 35 6.51 -0.74 3.27
CA LEU A 35 6.04 -2.07 2.91
C LEU A 35 5.18 -2.67 4.04
N ILE A 36 5.59 -2.52 5.30
CA ILE A 36 4.81 -2.96 6.45
C ILE A 36 3.42 -2.31 6.46
N PHE A 37 3.33 -0.98 6.29
CA PHE A 37 2.04 -0.29 6.17
C PHE A 37 1.21 -0.77 4.97
N SER A 38 1.87 -1.12 3.87
CA SER A 38 1.21 -1.66 2.69
C SER A 38 0.55 -3.02 2.96
N PHE A 39 1.23 -3.89 3.71
CA PHE A 39 0.63 -5.15 4.14
C PHE A 39 -0.45 -4.94 5.19
N ALA A 40 -0.26 -4.05 6.16
CA ALA A 40 -1.26 -3.76 7.18
C ALA A 40 -2.58 -3.27 6.58
N THR A 41 -2.51 -2.32 5.65
CA THR A 41 -3.69 -1.80 4.92
C THR A 41 -4.37 -2.87 4.07
N TRP A 42 -3.60 -3.78 3.46
CA TRP A 42 -4.15 -4.91 2.72
C TRP A 42 -4.88 -5.92 3.62
N PHE A 43 -4.27 -6.32 4.74
CA PHE A 43 -4.86 -7.26 5.69
C PHE A 43 -6.03 -6.67 6.49
N MET A 44 -6.14 -5.35 6.57
CA MET A 44 -7.22 -4.65 7.28
C MET A 44 -8.60 -5.12 6.80
N MET A 45 -8.81 -5.27 5.49
CA MET A 45 -10.09 -5.72 4.93
C MET A 45 -10.47 -7.13 5.39
N SER A 46 -9.51 -8.05 5.50
CA SER A 46 -9.77 -9.42 5.96
C SER A 46 -10.35 -9.46 7.37
N VAL A 47 -9.93 -8.56 8.26
CA VAL A 47 -10.46 -8.47 9.63
C VAL A 47 -11.84 -7.79 9.64
N ILE A 48 -12.00 -6.72 8.87
CA ILE A 48 -13.24 -5.94 8.80
C ILE A 48 -14.40 -6.81 8.31
N VAL A 49 -14.20 -7.56 7.22
CA VAL A 49 -15.23 -8.42 6.63
C VAL A 49 -15.81 -9.41 7.63
N VAL A 50 -15.00 -9.95 8.54
CA VAL A 50 -15.44 -10.89 9.59
C VAL A 50 -16.28 -10.18 10.67
N LYS A 51 -16.03 -8.89 10.91
CA LYS A 51 -16.71 -8.11 11.96
C LYS A 51 -17.95 -7.36 11.46
N LEU A 52 -18.09 -7.12 10.15
CA LEU A 52 -19.24 -6.41 9.54
C LEU A 52 -20.62 -6.96 9.97
N PRO A 53 -20.88 -8.28 10.01
CA PRO A 53 -22.18 -8.80 10.45
C PRO A 53 -22.49 -8.49 11.93
N GLY A 54 -21.46 -8.41 12.77
CA GLY A 54 -21.60 -8.16 14.21
C GLY A 54 -21.97 -6.72 14.57
N ILE A 55 -21.82 -5.78 13.62
CA ILE A 55 -22.11 -4.35 13.82
C ILE A 55 -23.38 -3.89 13.09
N GLY A 56 -24.17 -4.83 12.55
CA GLY A 56 -25.49 -4.55 11.98
C GLY A 56 -25.58 -4.58 10.45
N PHE A 57 -24.47 -4.79 9.72
CA PHE A 57 -24.51 -4.96 8.26
C PHE A 57 -25.09 -6.32 7.89
N LYS A 58 -26.09 -6.32 7.00
CA LYS A 58 -26.76 -7.53 6.51
C LYS A 58 -26.24 -7.96 5.13
N PHE A 59 -24.92 -8.14 5.02
CA PHE A 59 -24.32 -8.67 3.79
C PHE A 59 -24.45 -10.19 3.72
N THR A 60 -24.61 -10.72 2.50
CA THR A 60 -24.63 -12.17 2.28
C THR A 60 -23.22 -12.75 2.42
N THR A 61 -23.11 -14.05 2.70
CA THR A 61 -21.81 -14.74 2.78
C THR A 61 -20.98 -14.54 1.51
N SER A 62 -21.61 -14.62 0.32
CA SER A 62 -20.95 -14.38 -0.96
C SER A 62 -20.38 -12.96 -1.07
N GLN A 63 -21.13 -11.95 -0.63
CA GLN A 63 -20.68 -10.55 -0.62
C GLN A 63 -19.46 -10.34 0.28
N LEU A 64 -19.45 -10.95 1.46
CA LEU A 64 -18.30 -10.89 2.37
C LEU A 64 -17.05 -11.55 1.75
N PHE A 65 -17.19 -12.70 1.10
CA PHE A 65 -16.07 -13.33 0.38
C PHE A 65 -15.54 -12.45 -0.76
N TRP A 66 -16.41 -11.79 -1.50
CA TRP A 66 -15.98 -10.82 -2.52
C TRP A 66 -15.19 -9.66 -1.90
N LEU A 67 -15.65 -9.07 -0.80
CA LEU A 67 -14.91 -8.01 -0.11
C LEU A 67 -13.53 -8.45 0.38
N ALA A 68 -13.38 -9.70 0.80
CA ALA A 68 -12.08 -10.24 1.19
C ALA A 68 -11.16 -10.52 -0.02
N ALA A 69 -11.73 -10.93 -1.17
CA ALA A 69 -10.97 -11.28 -2.37
C ALA A 69 -10.54 -10.05 -3.20
N MET A 70 -11.37 -9.00 -3.25
CA MET A 70 -11.16 -7.82 -4.09
C MET A 70 -9.81 -7.11 -3.85
N PRO A 71 -9.35 -6.87 -2.61
CA PRO A 71 -8.04 -6.27 -2.37
C PRO A 71 -6.88 -7.11 -2.93
N GLY A 72 -6.99 -8.44 -2.90
CA GLY A 72 -6.00 -9.34 -3.48
C GLY A 72 -5.97 -9.26 -5.01
N LEU A 73 -7.14 -9.22 -5.65
CA LEU A 73 -7.29 -9.07 -7.10
C LEU A 73 -6.75 -7.72 -7.58
N ALA A 74 -7.17 -6.63 -6.93
CA ALA A 74 -6.70 -5.27 -7.24
C ALA A 74 -5.19 -5.13 -6.98
N GLY A 75 -4.71 -5.68 -5.85
CA GLY A 75 -3.29 -5.69 -5.51
C GLY A 75 -2.44 -6.42 -6.56
N GLY A 76 -2.87 -7.60 -7.02
CA GLY A 76 -2.17 -8.38 -8.04
C GLY A 76 -2.11 -7.69 -9.40
N THR A 77 -3.24 -7.13 -9.85
CA THR A 77 -3.34 -6.42 -11.14
C THR A 77 -2.53 -5.13 -11.15
N LEU A 78 -2.69 -4.28 -10.12
CA LEU A 78 -1.95 -3.02 -9.98
C LEU A 78 -0.45 -3.25 -9.79
N ARG A 79 -0.03 -4.40 -9.26
CA ARG A 79 1.40 -4.73 -9.10
C ARG A 79 2.14 -4.76 -10.43
N ILE A 80 1.52 -5.28 -11.48
CA ILE A 80 2.12 -5.32 -12.83
C ILE A 80 2.40 -3.89 -13.30
N ILE A 81 1.39 -3.02 -13.21
CA ILE A 81 1.50 -1.60 -13.58
C ILE A 81 2.57 -0.89 -12.72
N HIS A 82 2.56 -1.14 -11.41
CA HIS A 82 3.51 -0.54 -10.47
C HIS A 82 4.97 -0.91 -10.79
N THR A 83 5.23 -2.14 -11.23
CA THR A 83 6.58 -2.57 -11.64
C THR A 83 7.13 -1.74 -12.80
N PHE A 84 6.30 -1.37 -13.77
CA PHE A 84 6.72 -0.54 -14.91
C PHE A 84 6.80 0.95 -14.57
N LEU A 85 6.01 1.44 -13.60
CA LEU A 85 6.05 2.85 -13.18
C LEU A 85 7.33 3.21 -12.41
N LEU A 86 7.88 2.27 -11.64
CA LEU A 86 9.11 2.46 -10.84
C LEU A 86 10.32 2.96 -11.66
N PRO A 87 10.73 2.31 -12.77
CA PRO A 87 11.87 2.77 -13.57
C PRO A 87 11.61 4.10 -14.30
N ILE A 88 10.35 4.44 -14.59
CA ILE A 88 9.99 5.66 -15.34
C ILE A 88 10.03 6.90 -14.42
N TYR A 89 9.41 6.80 -13.25
CA TYR A 89 9.20 7.96 -12.35
C TYR A 89 10.11 7.98 -11.11
N GLY A 90 10.89 6.91 -10.93
CA GLY A 90 11.79 6.72 -9.81
C GLY A 90 11.10 6.20 -8.54
N THR A 91 11.82 5.35 -7.81
CA THR A 91 11.31 4.65 -6.61
C THR A 91 10.78 5.61 -5.54
N ARG A 92 11.44 6.75 -5.32
CA ARG A 92 11.05 7.67 -4.25
C ARG A 92 9.66 8.28 -4.47
N ASN A 93 9.39 8.77 -5.68
CA ASN A 93 8.12 9.45 -5.98
C ASN A 93 6.97 8.46 -5.99
N ILE A 94 7.17 7.30 -6.64
CA ILE A 94 6.15 6.25 -6.74
C ILE A 94 5.81 5.68 -5.37
N VAL A 95 6.80 5.35 -4.55
CA VAL A 95 6.56 4.79 -3.21
C VAL A 95 5.85 5.82 -2.31
N THR A 96 6.24 7.10 -2.36
CA THR A 96 5.53 8.16 -1.60
C THR A 96 4.08 8.30 -2.07
N PHE A 97 3.86 8.42 -3.37
CA PHE A 97 2.51 8.58 -3.92
C PHE A 97 1.62 7.36 -3.63
N ALA A 98 2.13 6.15 -3.82
CA ALA A 98 1.41 4.91 -3.54
C ALA A 98 1.08 4.75 -2.03
N THR A 99 1.89 5.32 -1.15
CA THR A 99 1.64 5.30 0.29
C THR A 99 0.54 6.28 0.68
N ILE A 100 0.56 7.49 0.13
CA ILE A 100 -0.49 8.49 0.37
C ILE A 100 -1.82 8.01 -0.19
N LEU A 101 -1.80 7.39 -1.38
CA LEU A 101 -3.01 6.88 -2.01
C LEU A 101 -3.74 5.83 -1.14
N LYS A 102 -2.99 5.06 -0.33
CA LYS A 102 -3.57 4.08 0.60
C LYS A 102 -4.32 4.70 1.78
N LEU A 103 -4.10 5.98 2.08
CA LEU A 103 -4.87 6.66 3.13
C LEU A 103 -6.33 6.84 2.71
N ILE A 104 -6.61 6.98 1.42
CA ILE A 104 -7.97 7.13 0.89
C ILE A 104 -8.86 5.93 1.28
N PRO A 105 -8.52 4.68 0.94
CA PRO A 105 -9.35 3.54 1.33
C PRO A 105 -9.38 3.33 2.85
N VAL A 106 -8.28 3.61 3.57
CA VAL A 106 -8.25 3.47 5.05
C VAL A 106 -9.27 4.41 5.72
N ILE A 107 -9.28 5.68 5.31
CA ILE A 107 -10.22 6.66 5.84
C ILE A 107 -11.64 6.37 5.34
N GLY A 108 -11.79 6.03 4.05
CA GLY A 108 -13.09 5.70 3.44
C GLY A 108 -13.79 4.54 4.13
N ILE A 109 -13.07 3.45 4.39
CA ILE A 109 -13.60 2.29 5.12
C ILE A 109 -13.92 2.66 6.57
N GLY A 110 -13.05 3.45 7.22
CA GLY A 110 -13.31 3.94 8.58
C GLY A 110 -14.62 4.70 8.71
N LEU A 111 -14.93 5.56 7.72
CA LEU A 111 -16.20 6.29 7.67
C LEU A 111 -17.38 5.38 7.28
N ALA A 112 -17.19 4.49 6.31
CA ALA A 112 -18.23 3.56 5.84
C ALA A 112 -18.74 2.62 6.95
N ILE A 113 -17.88 2.23 7.88
CA ILE A 113 -18.23 1.35 9.00
C ILE A 113 -19.09 2.08 10.05
N MET A 114 -19.00 3.40 10.15
CA MET A 114 -19.76 4.17 11.14
C MET A 114 -21.26 4.25 10.83
N ASP A 115 -21.65 4.07 9.56
CA ASP A 115 -23.04 4.09 9.13
C ASP A 115 -23.48 2.71 8.61
N PRO A 116 -24.31 1.97 9.37
CA PRO A 116 -24.87 0.67 8.95
C PRO A 116 -25.74 0.71 7.68
N ALA A 117 -26.17 1.89 7.24
CA ALA A 117 -26.91 2.07 5.99
C ALA A 117 -25.97 2.15 4.76
N THR A 118 -24.65 2.12 4.95
CA THR A 118 -23.68 2.21 3.87
C THR A 118 -23.86 1.05 2.87
N PRO A 119 -24.09 1.35 1.59
CA PRO A 119 -24.37 0.31 0.61
C PRO A 119 -23.12 -0.49 0.26
N PHE A 120 -23.31 -1.75 -0.11
CA PHE A 120 -22.24 -2.72 -0.43
C PHE A 120 -21.23 -2.20 -1.46
N TRP A 121 -21.66 -1.43 -2.46
CA TRP A 121 -20.79 -0.93 -3.51
C TRP A 121 -19.72 0.04 -2.97
N VAL A 122 -19.98 0.76 -1.88
CA VAL A 122 -19.00 1.66 -1.25
C VAL A 122 -17.84 0.87 -0.64
N PHE A 123 -18.09 -0.35 -0.17
CA PHE A 123 -17.03 -1.23 0.34
C PHE A 123 -16.22 -1.92 -0.78
N MET A 124 -16.70 -1.90 -2.02
CA MET A 124 -16.00 -2.49 -3.17
C MET A 124 -15.08 -1.51 -3.92
N VAL A 125 -15.21 -0.21 -3.67
CA VAL A 125 -14.42 0.87 -4.30
C VAL A 125 -13.25 1.24 -3.39
#